data_AF-A0A259KNG3-F1
#
_entry.id   AF-A0A259KNG3-F1
#
_cell.length_a   1.000
_cell.length_b   1.000
_cell.length_c   1.000
_cell.angle_alpha   90.00
_cell.angle_beta   90.00
_cell.angle_gamma   90.00
#
_symmetry.space_group_name_H-M   'P 1'
#
loop_
_entity.id
_entity.type
_entity.pdbx_description
1 polymer ?
#
loop_
_entity_poly.entity_id
_entity_poly.type
_entity_poly.pdbx_seq_one_letter_code
_entity_poly.pdbx_strand_id
1 'polypeptide(L)'
;MNDDNTQHALDDNAFAQEPRLWQNEMWTAKVIKNDDDDGWAVAMFKDGESEAALIGPWTMGRDKKNPKPLDSNAFITLVKTASEFVRRSEQQLHATLHQSVTVNGREGRITVLLDIVPDDDNPHATLSAQDEGGDTLAEVRVDAGYKLNRNTAQAWVDAGFAKPKGARD
;
A
#
# COMPACT_ATOMS: atom_id res chain seq x y z
N MET A 1 45.04 -6.45 -44.58
CA MET A 1 43.58 -6.60 -44.56
C MET A 1 43.19 -6.75 -43.11
N ASN A 2 42.57 -5.73 -42.52
CA ASN A 2 42.08 -5.79 -41.16
C ASN A 2 40.62 -6.25 -41.24
N ASP A 3 40.38 -7.50 -40.87
CA ASP A 3 39.04 -8.00 -40.62
C ASP A 3 38.57 -7.41 -39.28
N ASP A 4 37.88 -6.27 -39.37
CA ASP A 4 37.19 -5.63 -38.25
C ASP A 4 35.88 -6.38 -38.01
N ASN A 5 35.99 -7.44 -37.20
CA ASN A 5 34.86 -8.09 -36.57
C ASN A 5 34.78 -7.58 -35.12
N THR A 6 33.56 -7.28 -34.69
CA THR A 6 33.09 -7.04 -33.30
C THR A 6 32.89 -5.56 -32.94
N GLN A 7 31.63 -5.11 -33.03
CA GLN A 7 30.86 -4.58 -31.88
C GLN A 7 29.44 -4.16 -32.33
N HIS A 8 28.52 -5.13 -32.43
CA HIS A 8 27.09 -4.88 -32.17
C HIS A 8 26.83 -5.41 -30.76
N ALA A 9 27.18 -4.63 -29.75
CA ALA A 9 26.71 -4.86 -28.39
C ALA A 9 25.28 -4.30 -28.33
N LEU A 10 24.34 -5.20 -28.07
CA LEU A 10 22.90 -5.02 -28.05
C LEU A 10 22.49 -3.87 -27.13
N ASP A 11 21.63 -2.97 -27.64
CA ASP A 11 20.78 -2.10 -26.83
C ASP A 11 19.68 -2.95 -26.15
N ASP A 12 20.08 -3.95 -25.34
CA ASP A 12 19.21 -4.91 -24.64
C ASP A 12 18.43 -4.29 -23.46
N ASN A 13 18.41 -2.95 -23.36
CA ASN A 13 17.73 -2.22 -22.29
C ASN A 13 16.74 -1.16 -22.82
N ALA A 14 16.12 -1.44 -23.97
CA ALA A 14 15.00 -0.66 -24.44
C ALA A 14 13.71 -1.18 -23.79
N PHE A 15 13.09 -0.39 -22.93
CA PHE A 15 11.78 -0.72 -22.37
C PHE A 15 10.73 -0.94 -23.47
N ALA A 16 9.87 -1.94 -23.30
CA ALA A 16 8.81 -2.24 -24.26
C ALA A 16 7.86 -1.04 -24.44
N GLN A 17 7.57 -0.66 -25.67
CA GLN A 17 6.62 0.40 -26.05
C GLN A 17 5.69 -0.07 -27.18
N GLU A 18 4.95 -1.14 -26.91
CA GLU A 18 4.06 -1.82 -27.85
C GLU A 18 2.59 -1.40 -27.64
N PRO A 19 1.69 -1.59 -28.63
CA PRO A 19 0.28 -1.19 -28.50
C PRO A 19 -0.47 -1.70 -27.25
N ARG A 20 -0.02 -2.80 -26.64
CA ARG A 20 -0.66 -3.39 -25.43
C ARG A 20 0.30 -3.54 -24.25
N LEU A 21 1.57 -3.14 -24.40
CA LEU A 21 2.59 -3.31 -23.39
C LEU A 21 3.51 -2.09 -23.39
N TRP A 22 3.46 -1.28 -22.34
CA TRP A 22 4.42 -0.18 -22.13
C TRP A 22 5.16 -0.40 -20.82
N GLN A 23 6.45 -0.09 -20.81
CA GLN A 23 7.30 -0.28 -19.65
C GLN A 23 8.22 0.93 -19.42
N ASN A 24 8.60 1.13 -18.16
CA ASN A 24 9.76 1.92 -17.76
C ASN A 24 10.45 1.23 -16.56
N GLU A 25 11.41 1.93 -15.94
CA GLU A 25 12.18 1.43 -14.78
C GLU A 25 11.34 0.97 -13.59
N MET A 26 10.12 1.51 -13.40
CA MET A 26 9.32 1.26 -12.20
C MET A 26 7.97 0.61 -12.49
N TRP A 27 7.50 0.63 -13.73
CA TRP A 27 6.12 0.31 -14.07
C TRP A 27 6.02 -0.41 -15.40
N THR A 28 5.14 -1.41 -15.43
CA THR A 28 4.67 -2.08 -16.64
C THR A 28 3.16 -1.94 -16.77
N ALA A 29 2.69 -1.39 -17.89
CA ALA A 29 1.28 -1.34 -18.25
C ALA A 29 0.97 -2.45 -19.25
N LYS A 30 -0.01 -3.31 -18.95
CA LYS A 30 -0.50 -4.36 -19.84
C LYS A 30 -1.97 -4.18 -20.12
N VAL A 31 -2.34 -4.09 -21.40
CA VAL A 31 -3.74 -4.11 -21.81
C VAL A 31 -4.20 -5.56 -21.93
N ILE A 32 -5.15 -5.93 -21.09
CA ILE A 32 -5.70 -7.28 -20.95
C ILE A 32 -7.18 -7.27 -21.31
N LYS A 33 -7.72 -8.44 -21.67
CA LYS A 33 -9.17 -8.60 -21.80
C LYS A 33 -9.77 -8.50 -20.40
N ASN A 34 -10.89 -7.79 -20.26
CA ASN A 34 -11.63 -7.79 -19.00
C ASN A 34 -12.45 -9.07 -18.93
N ASP A 35 -12.34 -9.81 -17.82
CA ASP A 35 -13.10 -11.05 -17.62
C ASP A 35 -14.52 -10.79 -17.10
N ASP A 36 -14.77 -9.62 -16.51
CA ASP A 36 -16.06 -9.24 -15.92
C ASP A 36 -16.98 -8.44 -16.87
N ASP A 37 -16.48 -7.99 -18.02
CA ASP A 37 -17.22 -7.17 -18.99
C ASP A 37 -16.74 -7.45 -20.43
N ASP A 38 -17.57 -7.17 -21.45
CA ASP A 38 -17.23 -7.26 -22.88
C ASP A 38 -16.30 -6.10 -23.31
N GLY A 39 -15.18 -5.94 -22.60
CA GLY A 39 -14.27 -4.82 -22.72
C GLY A 39 -12.81 -5.15 -22.48
N TRP A 40 -12.00 -4.11 -22.39
CA TRP A 40 -10.57 -4.21 -22.10
C TRP A 40 -10.28 -3.57 -20.75
N ALA A 41 -9.24 -4.05 -20.10
CA ALA A 41 -8.69 -3.45 -18.90
C ALA A 41 -7.21 -3.16 -19.11
N VAL A 42 -6.67 -2.26 -18.30
CA VAL A 42 -5.24 -2.03 -18.19
C VAL A 42 -4.80 -2.41 -16.79
N ALA A 43 -3.81 -3.29 -16.72
CA ALA A 43 -3.18 -3.74 -15.50
C ALA A 43 -1.82 -3.05 -15.37
N MET A 44 -1.62 -2.37 -14.24
CA MET A 44 -0.39 -1.68 -13.88
C MET A 44 0.37 -2.51 -12.86
N PHE A 45 1.56 -2.93 -13.22
CA PHE A 45 2.48 -3.68 -12.38
C PHE A 45 3.63 -2.77 -11.98
N LYS A 46 3.98 -2.77 -10.70
CA LYS A 46 5.21 -2.13 -10.22
C LYS A 46 6.37 -3.10 -10.47
N ASP A 47 7.56 -2.57 -10.76
CA ASP A 47 8.73 -3.39 -11.01
C ASP A 47 9.01 -4.35 -9.84
N GLY A 48 9.31 -5.61 -10.16
CA GLY A 48 9.49 -6.69 -9.19
C GLY A 48 8.20 -7.31 -8.63
N GLU A 49 7.02 -6.70 -8.82
CA GLU A 49 5.75 -7.24 -8.32
C GLU A 49 5.11 -8.22 -9.29
N SER A 50 4.65 -9.36 -8.77
CA SER A 50 3.91 -10.36 -9.57
C SER A 50 2.43 -9.99 -9.76
N GLU A 51 1.87 -9.23 -8.83
CA GLU A 51 0.48 -8.78 -8.84
C GLU A 51 0.34 -7.36 -9.40
N ALA A 52 -0.80 -7.10 -10.05
CA ALA A 52 -1.09 -5.76 -10.55
C ALA A 52 -1.46 -4.85 -9.38
N ALA A 53 -0.72 -3.76 -9.22
CA ALA A 53 -1.02 -2.73 -8.23
C ALA A 53 -2.34 -2.01 -8.52
N LEU A 54 -2.74 -1.93 -9.79
CA LEU A 54 -4.00 -1.33 -10.21
C LEU A 54 -4.50 -1.98 -11.50
N ILE A 55 -5.76 -2.42 -11.51
CA ILE A 55 -6.47 -2.83 -12.73
C ILE A 55 -7.63 -1.86 -12.94
N GLY A 56 -7.66 -1.21 -14.10
CA GLY A 56 -8.70 -0.24 -14.45
C GLY A 56 -9.30 -0.51 -15.82
N PRO A 57 -10.52 -0.02 -16.10
CA PRO A 57 -11.12 -0.16 -17.42
C PRO A 57 -10.26 0.54 -18.47
N TRP A 58 -10.17 -0.07 -19.66
CA TRP A 58 -9.42 0.46 -20.78
C TRP A 58 -10.31 0.64 -22.01
N THR A 59 -10.12 1.75 -22.70
CA THR A 59 -10.99 2.15 -23.80
C THR A 59 -10.79 1.27 -25.02
N MET A 60 -11.89 0.81 -25.62
CA MET A 60 -11.89 0.20 -26.95
C MET A 60 -11.43 1.20 -28.01
N GLY A 61 -10.64 0.73 -28.95
CA GLY A 61 -10.17 1.46 -30.11
C GLY A 61 -11.31 1.77 -31.08
N ARG A 62 -10.97 2.48 -32.15
CA ARG A 62 -11.95 2.98 -33.13
C ARG A 62 -12.76 1.87 -33.82
N ASP A 63 -12.19 0.67 -33.93
CA ASP A 63 -12.84 -0.50 -34.52
C ASP A 63 -13.89 -1.16 -33.60
N LYS A 64 -14.04 -0.65 -32.37
CA LYS A 64 -14.96 -1.15 -31.33
C LYS A 64 -14.77 -2.63 -30.96
N LYS A 65 -13.59 -3.18 -31.22
CA LYS A 65 -13.26 -4.58 -30.93
C LYS A 65 -11.91 -4.70 -30.24
N ASN A 66 -10.89 -4.03 -30.76
CA ASN A 66 -9.55 -4.03 -30.21
C ASN A 66 -9.41 -2.90 -29.19
N PRO A 67 -8.48 -2.98 -28.23
CA PRO A 67 -8.24 -1.88 -27.32
C PRO A 67 -7.60 -0.71 -28.07
N LYS A 68 -7.78 0.52 -27.55
CA LYS A 68 -6.98 1.64 -28.00
C LYS A 68 -5.50 1.33 -27.70
N PRO A 69 -4.57 1.50 -28.67
CA PRO A 69 -3.15 1.34 -28.41
C PRO A 69 -2.68 2.22 -27.26
N LEU A 70 -1.82 1.67 -26.41
CA LEU A 70 -1.07 2.47 -25.44
C LEU A 70 -0.17 3.45 -26.20
N ASP A 71 -0.10 4.65 -25.65
CA ASP A 71 0.75 5.74 -26.10
C ASP A 71 1.44 6.38 -24.89
N SER A 72 2.43 7.23 -25.13
CA SER A 72 3.24 7.83 -24.07
C SER A 72 2.41 8.63 -23.07
N ASN A 73 1.42 9.40 -23.53
CA ASN A 73 0.61 10.24 -22.65
C ASN A 73 -0.33 9.38 -21.79
N ALA A 74 -0.92 8.35 -22.40
CA ALA A 74 -1.69 7.33 -21.71
C ALA A 74 -0.84 6.66 -20.60
N PHE A 75 0.36 6.19 -20.95
CA PHE A 75 1.25 5.51 -20.02
C PHE A 75 1.66 6.41 -18.84
N ILE A 76 2.08 7.66 -19.08
CA ILE A 76 2.42 8.63 -18.02
C ILE A 76 1.25 8.85 -17.05
N THR A 77 0.03 8.96 -17.58
CA THR A 77 -1.18 9.12 -16.75
C THR A 77 -1.43 7.90 -15.89
N LEU A 78 -1.29 6.70 -16.46
CA LEU A 78 -1.46 5.44 -15.73
C LEU A 78 -0.42 5.27 -14.62
N VAL A 79 0.85 5.59 -14.90
CA VAL A 79 1.94 5.58 -13.92
C VAL A 79 1.60 6.48 -12.73
N LYS A 80 1.12 7.70 -12.98
CA LYS A 80 0.71 8.62 -11.91
C LYS A 80 -0.42 8.06 -11.06
N THR A 81 -1.47 7.53 -11.70
CA THR A 81 -2.62 6.95 -11.00
C THR A 81 -2.22 5.74 -10.16
N ALA A 82 -1.45 4.81 -10.73
CA ALA A 82 -1.01 3.61 -10.03
C ALA A 82 -0.08 3.94 -8.85
N SER A 83 0.83 4.91 -9.03
CA SER A 83 1.72 5.37 -7.96
C SER A 83 0.94 5.96 -6.78
N GLU A 84 -0.06 6.80 -7.05
CA GLU A 84 -0.91 7.36 -6.00
C GLU A 84 -1.81 6.31 -5.35
N PHE A 85 -2.27 5.31 -6.09
CA PHE A 85 -3.04 4.19 -5.55
C PHE A 85 -2.20 3.38 -4.56
N VAL A 86 -0.99 2.96 -4.95
CA VAL A 86 -0.05 2.23 -4.08
C VAL A 86 0.24 3.04 -2.83
N ARG A 87 0.65 4.29 -2.99
CA ARG A 87 0.96 5.17 -1.85
C ARG A 87 -0.24 5.32 -0.91
N ARG A 88 -1.45 5.49 -1.43
CA ARG A 88 -2.66 5.61 -0.59
C ARG A 88 -2.97 4.29 0.11
N SER A 89 -2.80 3.15 -0.57
CA SER A 89 -2.98 1.82 0.02
C SER A 89 -2.02 1.60 1.20
N GLU A 90 -0.73 1.92 1.00
CA GLU A 90 0.29 1.85 2.04
C GLU A 90 -0.04 2.77 3.22
N GLN A 91 -0.51 3.99 2.94
CA GLN A 91 -0.95 4.92 4.00
C GLN A 91 -2.18 4.42 4.76
N GLN A 92 -3.14 3.81 4.08
CA GLN A 92 -4.32 3.21 4.71
C GLN A 92 -3.93 2.01 5.58
N LEU A 93 -3.00 1.18 5.10
CA LEU A 93 -2.44 0.07 5.88
C LEU A 93 -1.71 0.61 7.11
N HIS A 94 -0.81 1.58 6.94
CA HIS A 94 -0.11 2.21 8.05
C HIS A 94 -1.07 2.82 9.08
N ALA A 95 -2.11 3.54 8.65
CA ALA A 95 -3.10 4.11 9.57
C ALA A 95 -3.93 3.04 10.29
N THR A 96 -4.12 1.87 9.68
CA THR A 96 -4.81 0.73 10.29
C THR A 96 -3.93 0.04 11.32
N LEU A 97 -2.63 -0.10 11.02
CA LEU A 97 -1.65 -0.75 11.89
C LEU A 97 -1.19 0.16 13.04
N HIS A 98 -1.12 1.47 12.82
CA HIS A 98 -0.61 2.44 13.80
C HIS A 98 -1.71 3.46 14.13
N GLN A 99 -2.55 3.11 15.10
CA GLN A 99 -3.66 3.96 15.53
C GLN A 99 -3.24 4.78 16.75
N SER A 100 -3.78 5.99 16.90
CA SER A 100 -3.57 6.81 18.10
C SER A 100 -4.82 7.57 18.50
N VAL A 101 -5.01 7.73 19.82
CA VAL A 101 -6.11 8.48 20.40
C VAL A 101 -5.62 9.24 21.62
N THR A 102 -5.82 10.56 21.62
CA THR A 102 -5.48 11.41 22.78
C THR A 102 -6.67 11.54 23.73
N VAL A 103 -6.43 11.28 25.01
CA VAL A 103 -7.39 11.37 26.11
C VAL A 103 -6.82 12.22 27.26
N ASN A 104 -7.64 12.53 28.25
CA ASN A 104 -7.19 13.31 29.41
C ASN A 104 -6.77 12.35 30.53
N GLY A 105 -5.50 12.42 30.94
CA GLY A 105 -4.99 11.77 32.14
C GLY A 105 -5.09 12.68 33.37
N ARG A 106 -4.58 12.19 34.51
CA ARG A 106 -4.54 12.95 35.77
C ARG A 106 -3.54 14.12 35.73
N GLU A 107 -2.43 13.93 35.04
CA GLU A 107 -1.29 14.88 35.02
C GLU A 107 -1.19 15.67 33.71
N GLY A 108 -2.02 15.34 32.71
CA GLY A 108 -1.97 15.98 31.39
C GLY A 108 -2.69 15.16 30.33
N ARG A 109 -2.56 15.56 29.07
CA ARG A 109 -3.04 14.72 27.95
C ARG A 109 -2.16 13.49 27.81
N ILE A 110 -2.80 12.37 27.52
CA ILE A 110 -2.12 11.10 27.26
C ILE A 110 -2.50 10.67 25.85
N THR A 111 -1.52 10.36 25.03
CA THR A 111 -1.70 9.74 23.72
C THR A 111 -1.61 8.24 23.89
N VAL A 112 -2.71 7.54 23.63
CA VAL A 112 -2.75 6.08 23.60
C VAL A 112 -2.51 5.65 22.16
N LEU A 113 -1.49 4.82 21.94
CA LEU A 113 -1.15 4.25 20.64
C LEU A 113 -1.48 2.77 20.61
N LEU A 114 -1.92 2.29 19.46
CA LEU A 114 -2.12 0.87 19.17
C LEU A 114 -1.31 0.54 17.92
N ASP A 115 -0.29 -0.29 18.10
CA ASP A 115 0.60 -0.77 17.06
C ASP A 115 0.32 -2.25 16.80
N ILE A 116 -0.26 -2.56 15.65
CA ILE A 116 -0.65 -3.91 15.24
C ILE A 116 0.50 -4.51 14.42
N VAL A 117 0.90 -5.73 14.78
CA VAL A 117 1.83 -6.56 14.02
C VAL A 117 1.00 -7.59 13.25
N PRO A 118 0.83 -7.42 11.92
CA PRO A 118 0.19 -8.42 11.08
C PRO A 118 1.19 -9.57 10.87
N ASP A 119 0.93 -10.69 11.51
CA ASP A 119 1.71 -11.92 11.39
C ASP A 119 0.76 -13.06 11.03
N ASP A 120 1.16 -13.94 10.12
CA ASP A 120 0.30 -15.02 9.62
C ASP A 120 0.05 -16.11 10.67
N ASP A 121 0.97 -16.28 11.63
CA ASP A 121 0.92 -17.33 12.65
C ASP A 121 0.42 -16.82 14.01
N ASN A 122 0.83 -15.61 14.41
CA ASN A 122 0.50 -15.02 15.71
C ASN A 122 0.33 -13.49 15.67
N PRO A 123 -0.77 -13.00 15.07
CA PRO A 123 -1.05 -11.58 15.01
C PRO A 123 -1.29 -11.03 16.43
N HIS A 124 -0.69 -9.88 16.70
CA HIS A 124 -0.82 -9.22 18.00
C HIS A 124 -0.74 -7.70 17.85
N ALA A 125 -1.07 -6.99 18.92
CA ALA A 125 -0.85 -5.56 18.98
C ALA A 125 -0.25 -5.13 20.31
N THR A 126 0.37 -3.97 20.30
CA THR A 126 0.93 -3.31 21.48
C THR A 126 0.13 -2.04 21.74
N LEU A 127 -0.41 -1.92 22.95
CA LEU A 127 -1.10 -0.73 23.42
C LEU A 127 -0.14 0.04 24.33
N SER A 128 0.25 1.26 23.94
CA SER A 128 1.15 2.11 24.70
C SER A 128 0.49 3.43 25.07
N ALA A 129 0.91 4.02 26.19
CA ALA A 129 0.49 5.34 26.64
C ALA A 129 1.70 6.25 26.71
N GLN A 130 1.61 7.41 26.05
CA GLN A 130 2.63 8.45 26.07
C GLN A 130 2.08 9.74 26.68
N ASP A 131 2.89 10.45 27.45
CA ASP A 131 2.55 11.78 27.95
C ASP A 131 2.70 12.87 26.85
N GLU A 132 2.57 14.14 27.23
CA GLU A 132 2.74 15.26 26.29
C GLU A 132 4.18 15.46 25.81
N GLY A 133 5.17 14.95 26.55
CA GLY A 133 6.59 14.96 26.18
C GLY A 133 6.97 13.83 25.23
N GLY A 134 6.08 12.84 25.06
CA GLY A 134 6.34 11.62 24.29
C GLY A 134 6.95 10.49 25.13
N ASP A 135 7.07 10.66 26.44
CA ASP A 135 7.60 9.64 27.33
C ASP A 135 6.55 8.54 27.53
N THR A 136 6.97 7.28 27.40
CA THR A 136 6.07 6.13 27.54
C THR A 136 5.79 5.85 29.02
N LEU A 137 4.53 6.01 29.42
CA LEU A 137 4.04 5.78 30.77
C LEU A 137 3.71 4.30 31.04
N ALA A 138 3.22 3.60 30.01
CA ALA A 138 2.88 2.19 30.09
C ALA A 138 2.82 1.55 28.69
N GLU A 139 3.05 0.25 28.65
CA GLU A 139 2.94 -0.58 27.45
C GLU A 139 2.41 -1.96 27.83
N VAL A 140 1.41 -2.45 27.08
CA VAL A 140 0.83 -3.79 27.27
C VAL A 140 0.53 -4.46 25.93
N ARG A 141 0.78 -5.76 25.84
CA ARG A 141 0.37 -6.57 24.68
C ARG A 141 -1.14 -6.82 24.73
N VAL A 142 -1.81 -6.64 23.60
CA VAL A 142 -3.24 -6.87 23.41
C VAL A 142 -3.47 -7.73 22.16
N ASP A 143 -4.70 -8.19 21.98
CA ASP A 143 -5.11 -8.89 20.76
C ASP A 143 -5.04 -7.95 19.54
N ALA A 144 -4.66 -8.46 18.36
CA ALA A 144 -4.58 -7.66 17.12
C ALA A 144 -5.92 -7.01 16.73
N GLY A 145 -7.06 -7.60 17.15
CA GLY A 145 -8.39 -7.05 16.95
C GLY A 145 -8.82 -6.00 17.98
N TYR A 146 -7.93 -5.54 18.86
CA TYR A 146 -8.26 -4.55 19.89
C TYR A 146 -8.81 -3.26 19.27
N LYS A 147 -10.00 -2.84 19.72
CA LYS A 147 -10.64 -1.63 19.21
C LYS A 147 -10.19 -0.41 20.01
N LEU A 148 -9.19 0.31 19.49
CA LEU A 148 -8.80 1.60 20.05
C LEU A 148 -9.82 2.68 19.66
N ASN A 149 -10.43 3.31 20.66
CA ASN A 149 -11.27 4.49 20.51
C ASN A 149 -11.19 5.33 21.80
N ARG A 150 -11.80 6.51 21.81
CA ARG A 150 -11.76 7.43 22.96
C ARG A 150 -12.23 6.80 24.27
N ASN A 151 -13.26 5.95 24.23
CA ASN A 151 -13.81 5.32 25.43
C ASN A 151 -12.87 4.22 25.97
N THR A 152 -12.34 3.36 25.10
CA THR A 152 -11.42 2.29 25.51
C THR A 152 -10.08 2.84 25.96
N ALA A 153 -9.58 3.89 25.31
CA ALA A 153 -8.39 4.63 25.73
C ALA A 153 -8.58 5.28 27.11
N GLN A 154 -9.68 6.04 27.31
CA GLN A 154 -9.94 6.71 28.58
C GLN A 154 -10.09 5.70 29.72
N ALA A 155 -10.83 4.61 29.50
CA ALA A 155 -11.00 3.56 30.50
C ALA A 155 -9.67 2.90 30.91
N TRP A 156 -8.76 2.70 29.96
CA TRP A 156 -7.43 2.14 30.25
C TRP A 156 -6.55 3.11 31.06
N VAL A 157 -6.56 4.39 30.69
CA VAL A 157 -5.87 5.46 31.43
C VAL A 157 -6.43 5.61 32.85
N ASP A 158 -7.76 5.64 33.01
CA ASP A 158 -8.42 5.79 34.32
C ASP A 158 -8.15 4.61 35.25
N ALA A 159 -8.00 3.41 34.68
CA ALA A 159 -7.62 2.19 35.38
C ALA A 159 -6.12 2.13 35.76
N GLY A 160 -5.35 3.20 35.49
CA GLY A 160 -3.92 3.25 35.79
C GLY A 160 -3.11 2.29 34.92
N PHE A 161 -3.50 2.16 33.65
CA PHE A 161 -2.84 1.31 32.64
C PHE A 161 -2.89 -0.20 32.93
N ALA A 162 -3.82 -0.65 33.77
CA ALA A 162 -4.05 -2.07 34.00
C ALA A 162 -4.34 -2.81 32.68
N LYS A 163 -3.86 -4.05 32.54
CA LYS A 163 -4.06 -4.88 31.33
C LYS A 163 -5.56 -4.90 30.94
N PRO A 164 -5.94 -4.34 29.77
CA PRO A 164 -7.35 -4.19 29.42
C PRO A 164 -8.01 -5.56 29.19
N LYS A 165 -9.30 -5.67 29.52
CA LYS A 165 -10.10 -6.90 29.34
C LYS A 165 -10.17 -7.25 27.84
N GLY A 166 -9.29 -8.14 27.39
CA GLY A 166 -9.10 -8.48 25.98
C GLY A 166 -7.64 -8.81 25.63
N ALA A 167 -6.68 -8.44 26.48
CA ALA A 167 -5.31 -8.91 26.36
C ALA A 167 -5.22 -10.36 26.85
N ARG A 168 -4.89 -11.30 25.95
CA ARG A 168 -4.70 -12.72 26.29
C ARG A 168 -3.54 -12.85 27.27
N ASP A 169 -3.67 -13.80 28.20
CA ASP A 169 -2.71 -14.05 29.28
C ASP A 169 -1.30 -14.34 28.73
#